data_AF-C5L841-F1
#
_entry.id   AF-C5L841-F1
#
_cell.length_a   1.000
_cell.length_b   1.000
_cell.length_c   1.000
_cell.angle_alpha   90.00
_cell.angle_beta   90.00
_cell.angle_gamma   90.00
#
_symmetry.space_group_name_H-M   'P 1'
#
loop_
_entity.id
_entity.type
_entity.pdbx_description
1 polymer ?
#
loop_
_entity_poly.entity_id
_entity_poly.type
_entity_poly.pdbx_seq_one_letter_code
_entity_poly.pdbx_strand_id
1 'polypeptide(L)'
;MAETHENSKVVEICATEGLLEKFKTANEVLEGVQKGLEDYLESKRALFARFYFLANEELLEILSQTKDPTRVQPFLNKVFEAMNKLSFEGDNEITQMHSAEGEKIDLVTPVVTRGMNVETWMSGVEREMREAVRNVLLRAVVSYGEGPREQWVLDHAAQAVLNGSQVHWTKE
;
A
#
# COMPACT_ATOMS: atom_id res chain seq x y z
N MET A 1 -5.48 -6.48 36.44
CA MET A 1 -5.51 -7.71 35.63
C MET A 1 -5.05 -8.91 36.46
N ALA A 2 -3.83 -8.92 37.04
CA ALA A 2 -3.36 -10.02 37.89
C ALA A 2 -4.22 -10.25 39.15
N GLU A 3 -4.50 -9.21 39.94
CA GLU A 3 -5.35 -9.30 41.14
C GLU A 3 -6.77 -9.81 40.83
N THR A 4 -7.33 -9.41 39.68
CA THR A 4 -8.65 -9.83 39.20
C THR A 4 -8.67 -11.27 38.70
N HIS A 5 -7.52 -11.78 38.25
CA HIS A 5 -7.34 -13.17 37.85
C HIS A 5 -7.17 -14.09 39.08
N GLU A 6 -6.53 -13.60 40.15
CA GLU A 6 -6.35 -14.34 41.41
C GLU A 6 -7.63 -14.38 42.27
N ASN A 7 -8.45 -13.33 42.27
CA ASN A 7 -9.73 -13.30 42.98
C ASN A 7 -10.91 -13.02 42.03
N SER A 8 -11.71 -14.06 41.77
CA SER A 8 -12.87 -14.04 40.87
C SER A 8 -14.12 -13.37 41.48
N LYS A 9 -14.11 -12.97 42.75
CA LYS A 9 -15.29 -12.38 43.40
C LYS A 9 -15.46 -10.91 43.02
N VAL A 10 -16.45 -10.66 42.17
CA VAL A 10 -16.75 -9.33 41.59
C VAL A 10 -16.94 -8.24 42.65
N VAL A 11 -17.67 -8.53 43.73
CA VAL A 11 -17.97 -7.53 44.78
C VAL A 11 -16.72 -7.12 45.56
N GLU A 12 -15.83 -8.07 45.85
CA GLU A 12 -14.58 -7.79 46.58
C GLU A 12 -13.61 -6.96 45.72
N ILE A 13 -13.48 -7.28 44.43
CA ILE A 13 -12.65 -6.50 43.49
C ILE A 13 -13.22 -5.09 43.31
N CYS A 14 -14.53 -4.94 43.09
CA CYS A 14 -15.16 -3.63 42.90
C CYS A 14 -15.07 -2.74 44.16
N ALA A 15 -14.96 -3.32 45.34
CA ALA A 15 -14.78 -2.61 46.60
C ALA A 15 -13.31 -2.19 46.86
N THR A 16 -12.37 -2.53 45.97
CA THR A 16 -10.95 -2.16 46.11
C THR A 16 -10.81 -0.64 46.12
N GLU A 17 -10.18 -0.13 47.18
CA GLU A 17 -10.03 1.31 47.39
C GLU A 17 -9.14 1.95 46.31
N GLY A 18 -9.56 3.11 45.80
CA GLY A 18 -8.84 3.84 44.75
C GLY A 18 -8.87 3.22 43.35
N LEU A 19 -9.57 2.09 43.14
CA LEU A 19 -9.67 1.43 41.84
C LEU A 19 -10.38 2.29 40.79
N LEU A 20 -11.46 2.99 41.18
CA LEU A 20 -12.19 3.92 40.31
C LEU A 20 -11.28 5.06 39.82
N GLU A 21 -10.51 5.67 40.72
CA GLU A 21 -9.60 6.77 40.37
C GLU A 21 -8.47 6.28 39.47
N LYS A 22 -7.91 5.09 39.73
CA LYS A 22 -6.95 4.44 38.82
C LYS A 22 -7.52 4.25 37.42
N PHE A 23 -8.77 3.80 37.29
CA PHE A 23 -9.41 3.64 35.98
C PHE A 23 -9.68 4.97 35.28
N LYS A 24 -10.11 6.00 36.01
CA LYS A 24 -10.28 7.34 35.43
C LYS A 24 -8.97 7.89 34.91
N THR A 25 -7.89 7.84 35.70
CA THR A 25 -6.56 8.27 35.26
C THR A 25 -6.06 7.43 34.07
N ALA A 26 -6.30 6.11 34.08
CA ALA A 26 -5.94 5.26 32.95
C ALA A 26 -6.69 5.65 31.66
N ASN A 27 -7.98 6.01 31.76
CA ASN A 27 -8.76 6.51 30.63
C ASN A 27 -8.23 7.84 30.11
N GLU A 28 -7.91 8.80 30.99
CA GLU A 28 -7.32 10.09 30.58
C GLU A 28 -5.99 9.90 29.84
N VAL A 29 -5.13 9.01 30.33
CA VAL A 29 -3.87 8.66 29.65
C VAL A 29 -4.15 7.99 28.30
N LEU A 30 -5.12 7.09 28.22
CA LEU A 30 -5.49 6.41 26.99
C LEU A 30 -6.01 7.39 25.93
N GLU A 31 -6.86 8.35 26.31
CA GLU A 31 -7.35 9.41 25.41
C GLU A 31 -6.19 10.26 24.86
N GLY A 32 -5.23 10.60 25.71
CA GLY A 32 -4.02 11.32 25.28
C GLY A 32 -3.19 10.52 24.26
N VAL A 33 -3.00 9.22 24.50
CA VAL A 33 -2.29 8.33 23.57
C VAL A 33 -3.05 8.17 22.25
N GLN A 34 -4.37 8.00 22.30
CA GLN A 34 -5.22 7.88 21.10
C GLN A 34 -5.12 9.13 20.23
N LYS A 35 -5.22 10.32 20.84
CA LYS A 35 -5.07 11.58 20.11
C LYS A 35 -3.69 11.71 19.46
N GLY A 36 -2.63 11.39 20.19
CA GLY A 36 -1.27 11.43 19.64
C GLY A 36 -1.07 10.44 18.49
N LEU A 37 -1.73 9.28 18.55
CA LEU A 37 -1.72 8.29 17.48
C LEU A 37 -2.47 8.78 16.23
N GLU A 38 -3.63 9.40 16.40
CA GLU A 38 -4.40 10.01 15.32
C GLU A 38 -3.60 11.11 14.60
N ASP A 39 -3.02 12.03 15.36
CA ASP A 39 -2.18 13.11 14.82
C ASP A 39 -0.97 12.54 14.05
N TYR A 40 -0.35 11.47 14.57
CA TYR A 40 0.75 10.78 13.90
C TYR A 40 0.31 10.14 12.57
N LEU A 41 -0.80 9.40 12.57
CA LEU A 41 -1.33 8.75 11.35
C LEU A 41 -1.72 9.79 10.30
N GLU A 42 -2.32 10.91 10.73
CA GLU A 42 -2.68 12.01 9.83
C GLU A 42 -1.44 12.64 9.18
N SER A 43 -0.36 12.83 9.94
CA SER A 43 0.92 13.28 9.39
C SER A 43 1.46 12.35 8.29
N LYS A 44 1.25 11.03 8.45
CA LYS A 44 1.67 10.02 7.46
C LYS A 44 0.77 10.03 6.23
N ARG A 45 -0.53 10.22 6.39
CA ARG A 45 -1.48 10.39 5.28
C ARG A 45 -1.20 11.65 4.46
N ALA A 46 -0.80 12.74 5.12
CA ALA A 46 -0.42 13.97 4.43
C ALA A 46 0.80 13.80 3.53
N LEU A 47 1.73 12.90 3.87
CA LEU A 47 2.92 12.59 3.06
C LEU A 47 2.61 11.67 1.87
N PHE A 48 1.62 10.78 2.01
CA PHE A 48 1.17 9.90 0.95
C PHE A 48 -0.35 9.73 0.98
N ALA A 49 -1.03 10.51 0.14
CA ALA A 49 -2.49 10.66 0.18
C ALA A 49 -3.26 9.34 -0.05
N ARG A 50 -2.69 8.33 -0.71
CA ARG A 50 -3.40 7.05 -0.88
C ARG A 50 -3.59 6.28 0.43
N PHE A 51 -2.91 6.65 1.52
CA PHE A 51 -3.20 6.11 2.85
C PHE A 51 -4.56 6.54 3.42
N TYR A 52 -5.26 7.51 2.82
CA TYR A 52 -6.66 7.79 3.18
C TYR A 52 -7.61 6.63 2.82
N PHE A 53 -7.22 5.71 1.94
CA PHE A 53 -8.01 4.51 1.61
C PHE A 53 -7.86 3.36 2.63
N LEU A 54 -6.98 3.51 3.62
CA LEU A 54 -6.72 2.51 4.66
C LEU A 54 -7.33 2.93 6.00
N ALA A 55 -7.88 1.94 6.72
CA ALA A 55 -8.29 2.14 8.11
C ALA A 55 -7.07 2.37 9.01
N ASN A 56 -7.27 2.97 10.18
CA ASN A 56 -6.18 3.28 11.11
C ASN A 56 -5.39 2.03 11.52
N GLU A 57 -6.08 0.91 11.77
CA GLU A 57 -5.44 -0.37 12.13
C GLU A 57 -4.55 -0.92 11.01
N GLU A 58 -5.01 -0.82 9.76
CA GLU A 58 -4.27 -1.27 8.58
C GLU A 58 -3.03 -0.41 8.32
N LEU A 59 -3.19 0.91 8.45
CA LEU A 59 -2.08 1.83 8.32
C LEU A 59 -1.04 1.61 9.43
N LEU A 60 -1.47 1.33 10.66
CA LEU A 60 -0.58 0.97 11.75
C LEU A 60 0.15 -0.34 11.50
N GLU A 61 -0.53 -1.35 10.96
CA GLU A 61 0.12 -2.62 10.62
C GLU A 61 1.25 -2.40 9.60
N ILE A 62 0.99 -1.60 8.56
CA ILE A 62 1.99 -1.22 7.55
C ILE A 62 3.15 -0.43 8.17
N LEU A 63 2.86 0.57 9.00
CA LEU A 63 3.87 1.44 9.62
C LEU A 63 4.67 0.72 10.72
N SER A 64 4.11 -0.31 11.34
CA SER A 64 4.78 -1.10 12.40
C SER A 64 5.85 -2.04 11.82
N GLN A 65 5.70 -2.48 10.57
CA GLN A 65 6.57 -3.46 9.93
C GLN A 65 7.61 -2.82 9.00
N THR A 66 8.27 -1.76 9.47
CA THR A 66 9.28 -0.99 8.71
C THR A 66 10.45 -1.81 8.15
N LYS A 67 10.70 -3.01 8.69
CA LYS A 67 11.81 -3.89 8.28
C LYS A 67 11.48 -4.80 7.10
N ASP A 68 10.20 -5.11 6.87
CA ASP A 68 9.76 -6.06 5.84
C ASP A 68 8.77 -5.39 4.88
N PRO A 69 9.22 -4.85 3.74
CA PRO A 69 8.37 -4.13 2.80
C PRO A 69 7.37 -5.04 2.07
N THR A 70 7.55 -6.36 2.11
CA THR A 70 6.61 -7.30 1.48
C THR A 70 5.25 -7.33 2.19
N ARG A 71 5.18 -6.79 3.42
CA ARG A 71 3.99 -6.79 4.25
C ARG A 71 2.91 -5.83 3.78
N VAL A 72 3.22 -4.92 2.86
CA VAL A 72 2.21 -4.06 2.24
C VAL A 72 1.30 -4.79 1.26
N GLN A 73 1.71 -5.96 0.76
CA GLN A 73 1.02 -6.68 -0.33
C GLN A 73 -0.50 -6.88 -0.09
N PRO A 74 -0.98 -7.25 1.12
CA PRO A 74 -2.40 -7.42 1.38
C PRO A 74 -3.23 -6.12 1.27
N PHE A 75 -2.57 -4.96 1.39
CA PHE A 75 -3.18 -3.64 1.38
C PHE A 75 -3.04 -2.93 0.04
N LEU A 76 -2.19 -3.43 -0.87
CA LEU A 76 -1.89 -2.79 -2.15
C LEU A 76 -3.13 -2.54 -2.99
N ASN A 77 -4.04 -3.50 -3.05
CA ASN A 77 -5.29 -3.39 -3.82
C ASN A 77 -6.25 -2.29 -3.33
N LYS A 78 -6.13 -1.86 -2.06
CA LYS A 78 -6.89 -0.73 -1.50
C LYS A 78 -6.25 0.62 -1.85
N VAL A 79 -4.92 0.65 -1.91
CA VAL A 79 -4.13 1.86 -2.14
C VAL A 79 -3.97 2.14 -3.64
N PHE A 80 -3.85 1.08 -4.45
CA PHE A 80 -3.66 1.11 -5.89
C PHE A 80 -4.74 0.31 -6.60
N GLU A 81 -5.59 1.00 -7.35
CA GLU A 81 -6.52 0.37 -8.27
C GLU A 81 -5.74 -0.41 -9.35
N ALA A 82 -6.10 -1.67 -9.56
CA ALA A 82 -5.49 -2.60 -10.51
C ALA A 82 -4.03 -3.05 -10.25
N MET A 83 -3.43 -2.69 -9.11
CA MET A 83 -2.14 -3.28 -8.67
C MET A 83 -2.40 -4.31 -7.57
N ASN A 84 -2.17 -5.57 -7.89
CA ASN A 84 -2.42 -6.68 -6.98
C ASN A 84 -1.15 -7.09 -6.22
N LYS A 85 0.00 -7.12 -6.91
CA LYS A 85 1.28 -7.51 -6.30
C LYS A 85 2.46 -6.72 -6.84
N LEU A 86 3.52 -6.70 -6.04
CA LEU A 86 4.85 -6.22 -6.43
C LEU A 86 5.88 -7.36 -6.41
N SER A 87 6.79 -7.39 -7.38
CA SER A 87 8.00 -8.22 -7.32
C SER A 87 9.07 -7.49 -6.54
N PHE A 88 9.69 -8.18 -5.58
CA PHE A 88 10.84 -7.71 -4.84
C PHE A 88 12.05 -8.57 -5.23
N GLU A 89 13.15 -7.94 -5.64
CA GLU A 89 14.38 -8.60 -6.04
C GLU A 89 15.57 -8.12 -5.20
N GLY A 90 16.58 -8.98 -5.11
CA GLY A 90 17.83 -8.71 -4.40
C GLY A 90 17.60 -8.20 -2.98
N ASP A 91 17.78 -6.90 -2.81
CA ASP A 91 17.79 -6.19 -1.54
C ASP A 91 16.47 -5.44 -1.25
N ASN A 92 15.36 -6.12 -1.46
CA ASN A 92 14.00 -5.55 -1.40
C ASN A 92 13.78 -4.38 -2.37
N GLU A 93 14.41 -4.43 -3.54
CA GLU A 93 14.12 -3.50 -4.63
C GLU A 93 12.88 -3.96 -5.38
N ILE A 94 11.96 -3.03 -5.62
CA ILE A 94 10.72 -3.32 -6.35
C ILE A 94 11.00 -3.18 -7.83
N THR A 95 10.84 -4.27 -8.59
CA THR A 95 11.19 -4.32 -10.03
C THR A 95 9.98 -4.42 -10.94
N GLN A 96 8.88 -5.00 -10.47
CA GLN A 96 7.70 -5.27 -11.31
C GLN A 96 6.40 -5.06 -10.53
N MET A 97 5.35 -4.70 -11.25
CA MET A 97 3.98 -4.69 -10.75
C MET A 97 3.12 -5.72 -11.49
N HIS A 98 2.16 -6.29 -10.77
CA HIS A 98 1.29 -7.37 -11.27
C HIS A 98 -0.17 -6.99 -11.08
N SER A 99 -0.99 -7.24 -12.10
CA SER A 99 -2.44 -7.10 -12.01
C SER A 99 -3.10 -8.32 -11.34
N ALA A 100 -4.40 -8.24 -11.08
CA ALA A 100 -5.18 -9.37 -10.57
C ALA A 100 -5.37 -10.47 -11.63
N GLU A 101 -5.37 -10.10 -12.90
CA GLU A 101 -5.49 -10.96 -14.09
C GLU A 101 -4.17 -11.66 -14.45
N GLY A 102 -3.08 -11.34 -13.74
CA GLY A 102 -1.76 -11.92 -13.95
C GLY A 102 -0.89 -11.18 -14.98
N GLU A 103 -1.32 -10.01 -15.46
CA GLU A 103 -0.50 -9.15 -16.30
C GLU A 103 0.69 -8.59 -15.49
N LYS A 104 1.87 -8.52 -16.11
CA LYS A 104 3.09 -8.05 -15.47
C LYS A 104 3.67 -6.89 -16.25
N ILE A 105 4.05 -5.84 -15.53
CA ILE A 105 4.73 -4.68 -16.10
C ILE A 105 6.00 -4.42 -15.29
N ASP A 106 7.13 -4.37 -15.99
CA ASP A 106 8.42 -3.99 -15.42
C ASP A 106 8.42 -2.48 -15.12
N LEU A 107 8.95 -2.10 -13.96
CA LEU A 107 9.21 -0.70 -13.65
C LEU A 107 10.41 -0.22 -14.48
N VAL A 108 10.38 1.05 -14.88
CA VAL A 108 11.45 1.66 -15.66
C VAL A 108 12.74 1.73 -14.84
N THR A 109 12.61 2.15 -13.59
CA THR A 109 13.68 2.13 -12.60
C THR A 109 13.21 1.35 -11.37
N PRO A 110 14.02 0.40 -10.85
CA PRO A 110 13.70 -0.26 -9.59
C PRO A 110 13.54 0.74 -8.44
N VAL A 111 12.57 0.49 -7.56
CA VAL A 111 12.34 1.32 -6.37
C VAL A 111 12.97 0.67 -5.15
N VAL A 112 13.96 1.34 -4.57
CA VAL A 112 14.63 0.89 -3.34
C VAL A 112 13.73 1.17 -2.13
N THR A 113 13.52 0.16 -1.28
CA THR A 113 12.73 0.31 -0.04
C THR A 113 13.58 0.39 1.22
N ARG A 114 14.83 -0.08 1.17
CA ARG A 114 15.73 -0.15 2.33
C ARG A 114 16.03 1.24 2.91
N GLY A 115 15.91 1.36 4.23
CA GLY A 115 16.26 2.58 4.97
C GLY A 115 15.33 3.77 4.70
N MET A 116 14.24 3.54 3.98
CA MET A 116 13.23 4.54 3.66
C MET A 116 11.95 4.25 4.43
N ASN A 117 11.25 5.31 4.82
CA ASN A 117 9.91 5.14 5.38
C ASN A 117 8.93 4.68 4.30
N VAL A 118 7.86 4.00 4.74
CA VAL A 118 6.87 3.41 3.83
C VAL A 118 6.23 4.46 2.92
N GLU A 119 5.86 5.62 3.45
CA GLU A 119 5.29 6.71 2.65
C GLU A 119 6.21 7.17 1.51
N THR A 120 7.54 7.11 1.72
CA THR A 120 8.51 7.64 0.76
C THR A 120 8.71 6.69 -0.41
N TRP A 121 8.94 5.41 -0.14
CA TRP A 121 9.12 4.44 -1.23
C TRP A 121 7.80 4.10 -1.92
N MET A 122 6.64 4.12 -1.23
CA MET A 122 5.32 3.98 -1.86
C MET A 122 5.01 5.13 -2.84
N SER A 123 5.41 6.36 -2.50
CA SER A 123 5.35 7.49 -3.43
C SER A 123 6.26 7.29 -4.64
N GLY A 124 7.43 6.66 -4.44
CA GLY A 124 8.32 6.23 -5.52
C GLY A 124 7.67 5.20 -6.44
N VAL A 125 7.04 4.17 -5.87
CA VAL A 125 6.27 3.16 -6.63
C VAL A 125 5.16 3.81 -7.45
N GLU A 126 4.42 4.76 -6.89
CA GLU A 126 3.38 5.48 -7.65
C GLU A 126 3.95 6.22 -8.86
N ARG A 127 5.11 6.87 -8.70
CA ARG A 127 5.78 7.58 -9.80
C ARG A 127 6.23 6.59 -10.87
N GLU A 128 6.96 5.55 -10.48
CA GLU A 128 7.49 4.56 -11.43
C GLU A 128 6.37 3.76 -12.10
N MET A 129 5.26 3.49 -11.42
CA MET A 129 4.05 2.91 -12.01
C MET A 129 3.55 3.75 -13.20
N ARG A 130 3.42 5.08 -13.02
CA ARG A 130 2.95 5.98 -14.09
C ARG A 130 3.92 5.99 -15.26
N GLU A 131 5.22 6.05 -15.00
CA GLU A 131 6.24 6.01 -16.04
C GLU A 131 6.27 4.66 -16.77
N ALA A 132 6.13 3.55 -16.06
CA ALA A 132 6.07 2.21 -16.65
C ALA A 132 4.86 2.06 -17.57
N VAL A 133 3.66 2.41 -17.12
CA VAL A 133 2.45 2.39 -17.96
C VAL A 133 2.63 3.28 -19.19
N ARG A 134 3.15 4.51 -19.02
CA ARG A 134 3.41 5.42 -20.13
C ARG A 134 4.35 4.81 -21.17
N ASN A 135 5.43 4.15 -20.74
CA ASN A 135 6.37 3.50 -21.64
C ASN A 135 5.75 2.31 -22.37
N VAL A 136 4.96 1.48 -21.68
CA VAL A 136 4.26 0.35 -22.30
C VAL A 136 3.24 0.83 -23.34
N LEU A 137 2.45 1.86 -23.02
CA LEU A 137 1.51 2.49 -23.95
C LEU A 137 2.22 3.07 -25.18
N LEU A 138 3.29 3.83 -24.97
CA LEU A 138 4.06 4.43 -26.06
C LEU A 138 4.66 3.35 -26.97
N ARG A 139 5.23 2.29 -26.39
CA ARG A 139 5.79 1.17 -27.15
C ARG A 139 4.74 0.54 -28.03
N ALA A 140 3.55 0.25 -27.49
CA ALA A 140 2.44 -0.31 -28.27
C ALA A 140 2.05 0.62 -29.43
N VAL A 141 1.90 1.92 -29.20
CA VAL A 141 1.56 2.89 -30.26
C VAL A 141 2.62 2.90 -31.37
N VAL A 142 3.91 2.89 -31.04
CA VAL A 142 4.99 2.95 -32.02
C VAL A 142 5.09 1.67 -32.85
N SER A 143 4.97 0.50 -32.20
CA SER A 143 5.13 -0.81 -32.85
C SER A 143 3.90 -1.31 -33.62
N TYR A 144 2.76 -0.60 -33.56
CA TYR A 144 1.46 -1.04 -34.11
C TYR A 144 1.51 -1.54 -35.56
N GLY A 145 2.36 -0.94 -36.40
CA GLY A 145 2.49 -1.27 -37.83
C GLY A 145 3.76 -2.03 -38.20
N GLU A 146 4.58 -2.44 -37.22
CA GLU A 146 5.90 -3.05 -37.47
C GLU A 146 5.84 -4.56 -37.78
N GLY A 147 4.66 -5.19 -37.72
CA GLY A 147 4.51 -6.62 -37.97
C GLY A 147 3.04 -7.11 -38.02
N PRO A 148 2.83 -8.44 -38.06
CA PRO A 148 1.50 -9.03 -38.04
C PRO A 148 0.70 -8.63 -36.80
N ARG A 149 -0.58 -8.36 -37.00
CA ARG A 149 -1.48 -7.91 -35.94
C ARG A 149 -1.60 -8.93 -34.81
N GLU A 150 -1.66 -10.23 -35.12
CA GLU A 150 -1.82 -11.26 -34.08
C GLU A 150 -0.62 -11.31 -33.15
N GLN A 151 0.59 -11.12 -33.68
CA GLN A 151 1.82 -11.11 -32.89
C GLN A 151 1.89 -9.86 -32.01
N TRP A 152 1.59 -8.68 -32.57
CA TRP A 152 1.58 -7.43 -31.82
C TRP A 152 0.63 -7.47 -30.61
N VAL A 153 -0.55 -8.09 -30.77
CA VAL A 153 -1.52 -8.25 -29.66
C VAL A 153 -0.94 -9.11 -28.52
N LEU A 154 -0.08 -10.08 -28.82
CA LEU A 154 0.54 -10.96 -27.82
C LEU A 154 1.78 -10.35 -27.17
N ASP A 155 2.46 -9.44 -27.85
CA ASP A 155 3.69 -8.79 -27.36
C ASP A 155 3.43 -7.63 -26.39
N HIS A 156 2.18 -7.19 -26.25
CA HIS A 156 1.79 -6.03 -25.46
C HIS A 156 0.74 -6.34 -24.40
N ALA A 157 0.80 -5.61 -23.28
CA ALA A 157 -0.23 -5.58 -22.25
C ALA A 157 -1.62 -5.29 -22.84
N ALA A 158 -2.66 -5.91 -22.30
CA ALA A 158 -4.00 -5.88 -22.89
C ALA A 158 -4.57 -4.45 -23.00
N GLN A 159 -4.38 -3.62 -21.96
CA GLN A 159 -4.77 -2.21 -22.00
C GLN A 159 -3.97 -1.40 -23.02
N ALA A 160 -2.69 -1.73 -23.23
CA ALA A 160 -1.85 -1.08 -24.22
C ALA A 160 -2.24 -1.46 -25.65
N VAL A 161 -2.63 -2.71 -25.87
CA VAL A 161 -3.21 -3.18 -27.14
C VAL A 161 -4.45 -2.37 -27.48
N LEU A 162 -5.39 -2.21 -26.54
CA LEU A 162 -6.61 -1.44 -26.75
C LEU A 162 -6.32 0.03 -27.05
N ASN A 163 -5.52 0.68 -26.21
CA ASN A 163 -5.21 2.10 -26.34
C ASN A 163 -4.44 2.38 -27.64
N GLY A 164 -3.41 1.59 -27.95
CA GLY A 164 -2.64 1.74 -29.19
C GLY A 164 -3.52 1.62 -30.43
N SER A 165 -4.46 0.67 -30.43
CA SER A 165 -5.40 0.50 -31.54
C SER A 165 -6.33 1.69 -31.73
N GLN A 166 -6.83 2.26 -30.63
CA GLN A 166 -7.69 3.46 -30.68
C GLN A 166 -6.91 4.69 -31.18
N VAL A 167 -5.64 4.84 -30.79
CA VAL A 167 -4.79 5.93 -31.26
C VAL A 167 -4.62 5.89 -32.78
N HIS A 168 -4.38 4.72 -33.36
CA HIS A 168 -4.26 4.58 -34.82
C HIS A 168 -5.62 4.71 -35.51
N TRP A 169 -6.66 4.06 -34.98
CA TRP A 169 -8.02 4.14 -35.54
C TRP A 169 -8.57 5.57 -35.60
N THR A 170 -8.24 6.41 -34.62
CA THR A 170 -8.69 7.83 -34.62
C THR A 170 -7.84 8.76 -35.49
N LYS A 171 -6.67 8.29 -35.94
CA LYS A 171 -5.76 9.03 -36.81
C LYS A 171 -6.01 8.74 -38.29
N GLU A 172 -6.43 7.52 -38.60
CA GLU A 172 -6.91 7.07 -39.91
C GLU A 172 -8.27 7.71 -40.29
#